data_AF-A0A5C5YFN2-F1
#
_entry.id   AF-A0A5C5YFN2-F1
#
_cell.length_a   1.000
_cell.length_b   1.000
_cell.length_c   1.000
_cell.angle_alpha   90.00
_cell.angle_beta   90.00
_cell.angle_gamma   90.00
#
_symmetry.space_group_name_H-M   'P 1'
#
loop_
_entity.id
_entity.type
_entity.pdbx_description
1 polymer ?
#
loop_
_entity_poly.entity_id
_entity_poly.type
_entity_poly.pdbx_seq_one_letter_code
_entity_poly.pdbx_strand_id
1 'polypeptide(L)'
;MLKKMLIAGGALALLSSLSIGVPFWSYAKCGFNSVSTAASDAMPLEWELKRARQMIHDLQPEIEANAHRIAREKVETARLAKQLDDTESRLAKSKSDIARLHDDLQQDSVVYAYGGRTYTSAQVKADLTNRAKRHQTRQATADKLRQMLSAREASLQAAQQQMDAMLNARRQLEVEVENLQARMSALRVAQTNSQLNLDDSRLAQTRDLLDEIATRIDVQEETLAVDVEYFGEIDLDQPTEADLDALVSSILNDDPSVEEEKLVSIQLD
;
A
#
# COMPACT_ATOMS: atom_id res chain seq x y z
N MET A 1 -42.77 42.15 9.06
CA MET A 1 -41.93 41.86 10.24
C MET A 1 -41.79 40.36 10.44
N LEU A 2 -40.87 39.70 9.74
CA LEU A 2 -40.60 38.25 9.84
C LEU A 2 -39.17 37.95 9.33
N LYS A 3 -38.18 38.68 9.85
CA LYS A 3 -36.75 38.49 9.53
C LYS A 3 -35.82 38.60 10.75
N LYS A 4 -36.32 38.41 11.98
CA LYS A 4 -35.51 38.52 13.21
C LYS A 4 -35.73 37.41 14.25
N MET A 5 -36.24 36.23 13.86
CA MET A 5 -36.45 35.09 14.79
C MET A 5 -35.74 33.79 14.39
N LEU A 6 -34.63 33.87 13.66
CA LEU A 6 -33.79 32.69 13.36
C LEU A 6 -32.36 32.79 13.91
N ILE A 7 -32.11 33.76 14.80
CA ILE A 7 -30.81 33.95 15.44
C ILE A 7 -31.03 34.20 16.94
N ALA A 8 -31.71 33.25 17.61
CA ALA A 8 -31.82 33.22 19.08
C ALA A 8 -32.20 31.83 19.62
N GLY A 9 -32.03 30.77 18.82
CA GLY A 9 -32.35 29.39 19.20
C GLY A 9 -31.30 28.38 18.75
N GLY A 10 -30.10 28.83 18.43
CA GLY A 10 -29.02 28.01 17.86
C GLY A 10 -27.84 27.74 18.80
N ALA A 11 -27.84 28.25 20.03
CA ALA A 11 -26.65 28.25 20.88
C ALA A 11 -26.75 27.41 22.17
N LEU A 12 -27.85 26.70 22.42
CA LEU A 12 -28.03 25.94 23.68
C LEU A 12 -28.65 24.55 23.51
N ALA A 13 -28.67 24.03 22.28
CA ALA A 13 -29.09 22.64 21.97
C ALA A 13 -27.95 21.81 21.35
N LEU A 14 -26.69 22.13 21.68
CA LEU A 14 -25.52 21.35 21.24
C LEU A 14 -24.73 20.73 22.40
N LEU A 15 -25.21 20.79 23.65
CA LEU A 15 -24.43 20.36 24.83
C LEU A 15 -25.13 19.34 25.75
N SER A 16 -26.19 18.64 25.35
CA SER A 16 -26.90 17.77 26.32
C SER A 16 -27.42 16.40 25.86
N SER A 17 -27.00 15.82 24.74
CA SER A 17 -27.37 14.40 24.48
C SER A 17 -26.46 13.69 23.47
N LEU A 18 -25.29 13.23 23.92
CA LEU A 18 -24.73 11.97 23.41
C LEU A 18 -23.67 11.39 24.37
N SER A 19 -24.14 10.84 25.49
CA SER A 19 -23.40 9.79 26.18
C SER A 19 -23.93 8.45 25.66
N ILE A 20 -23.27 7.88 24.64
CA ILE A 20 -23.23 6.44 24.29
C ILE A 20 -21.99 6.24 23.42
N GLY A 21 -21.06 5.40 23.89
CA GLY A 21 -20.04 4.75 23.07
C GLY A 21 -18.78 5.57 22.77
N VAL A 22 -17.83 5.58 23.71
CA VAL A 22 -16.42 5.80 23.37
C VAL A 22 -16.01 4.76 22.31
N PRO A 23 -15.58 5.14 21.10
CA PRO A 23 -15.04 4.18 20.17
C PRO A 23 -13.65 3.77 20.66
N PHE A 24 -13.57 2.60 21.31
CA PHE A 24 -12.32 1.85 21.54
C PHE A 24 -11.61 1.41 20.23
N TRP A 25 -11.96 2.01 19.10
CA TRP A 25 -11.44 1.70 17.77
C TRP A 25 -10.12 2.40 17.43
N SER A 26 -9.64 3.32 18.29
CA SER A 26 -8.36 4.02 18.05
C SER A 26 -7.12 3.31 18.63
N TYR A 27 -7.28 2.26 19.45
CA TYR A 27 -6.14 1.46 19.94
C TYR A 27 -5.97 0.13 19.18
N ALA A 28 -7.03 -0.40 18.56
CA ALA A 28 -6.94 -1.60 17.73
C ALA A 28 -6.11 -1.39 16.45
N LYS A 29 -5.95 -0.13 16.00
CA LYS A 29 -5.22 0.20 14.77
C LYS A 29 -3.69 0.22 14.92
N CYS A 30 -3.16 0.16 16.15
CA CYS A 30 -1.72 0.01 16.41
C CYS A 30 -1.26 -1.44 16.69
N GLY A 31 -2.17 -2.43 16.76
CA GLY A 31 -1.79 -3.83 17.01
C GLY A 31 -1.57 -4.68 15.76
N PHE A 32 -2.17 -4.33 14.62
CA PHE A 32 -2.19 -5.21 13.44
C PHE A 32 -0.95 -5.09 12.54
N ASN A 33 -0.25 -3.96 12.58
CA ASN A 33 0.98 -3.78 11.79
C ASN A 33 2.16 -4.57 12.38
N SER A 34 2.27 -4.70 13.72
CA SER A 34 3.38 -5.41 14.38
C SER A 34 3.25 -6.94 14.32
N VAL A 35 2.03 -7.50 14.30
CA VAL A 35 1.82 -8.95 14.15
C VAL A 35 2.15 -9.42 12.74
N SER A 36 1.87 -8.59 11.72
CA SER A 36 2.24 -8.85 10.33
C SER A 36 3.76 -8.81 10.08
N THR A 37 4.48 -7.89 10.74
CA THR A 37 5.94 -7.79 10.62
C THR A 37 6.63 -8.98 11.29
N ALA A 38 6.22 -9.37 12.49
CA ALA A 38 6.77 -10.53 13.18
C ALA A 38 6.52 -11.86 12.45
N ALA A 39 5.41 -11.98 11.71
CA ALA A 39 5.15 -13.14 10.85
C ALA A 39 5.90 -13.10 9.51
N SER A 40 6.18 -11.90 8.97
CA SER A 40 6.97 -11.75 7.72
C SER A 40 8.44 -12.08 7.95
N ASP A 41 9.02 -11.70 9.10
CA ASP A 41 10.41 -12.01 9.46
C ASP A 41 10.66 -13.51 9.67
N ALA A 42 9.61 -14.31 9.87
CA ALA A 42 9.68 -15.75 10.08
C ALA A 42 9.49 -16.58 8.78
N MET A 43 9.28 -15.93 7.62
CA MET A 43 9.01 -16.66 6.38
C MET A 43 10.30 -17.18 5.74
N PRO A 44 10.33 -18.47 5.31
CA PRO A 44 11.46 -19.00 4.57
C PRO A 44 11.69 -18.22 3.27
N LEU A 45 12.96 -17.90 2.97
CA LEU A 45 13.36 -17.17 1.76
C LEU A 45 12.87 -17.84 0.47
N GLU A 46 12.73 -19.17 0.46
CA GLU A 46 12.15 -19.92 -0.66
C GLU A 46 10.71 -19.47 -0.99
N TRP A 47 9.92 -19.18 0.04
CA TRP A 47 8.54 -18.74 -0.12
C TRP A 47 8.48 -17.32 -0.66
N GLU A 48 9.35 -16.43 -0.18
CA GLU A 48 9.44 -15.06 -0.68
C GLU A 48 9.83 -15.01 -2.15
N LEU A 49 10.80 -15.83 -2.59
CA LEU A 49 11.16 -15.95 -4.01
C LEU A 49 10.01 -16.50 -4.86
N LYS A 50 9.26 -17.48 -4.34
CA LYS A 50 8.07 -18.00 -5.02
C LYS A 50 6.98 -16.93 -5.13
N ARG A 51 6.77 -16.15 -4.08
CA ARG A 51 5.85 -15.00 -4.08
C ARG A 51 6.30 -13.94 -5.08
N ALA A 52 7.59 -13.60 -5.12
CA ALA A 52 8.15 -12.65 -6.08
C ALA A 52 7.89 -13.10 -7.52
N ARG A 53 8.13 -14.38 -7.84
CA ARG A 53 7.81 -14.96 -9.15
C ARG A 53 6.31 -14.87 -9.46
N GLN A 54 5.44 -15.15 -8.49
CA GLN A 54 4.00 -15.03 -8.68
C GLN A 54 3.60 -13.57 -8.96
N MET A 55 4.12 -12.61 -8.20
CA MET A 55 3.84 -11.18 -8.43
C MET A 55 4.29 -10.72 -9.83
N ILE A 56 5.44 -11.21 -10.31
CA ILE A 56 5.90 -10.93 -11.69
C ILE A 56 4.95 -11.55 -12.73
N HIS A 57 4.50 -12.79 -12.51
CA HIS A 57 3.53 -13.45 -13.37
C HIS A 57 2.18 -12.71 -13.39
N ASP A 58 1.76 -12.18 -12.24
CA ASP A 58 0.52 -11.44 -12.07
C ASP A 58 0.54 -10.06 -12.76
N LEU A 59 1.69 -9.61 -13.27
CA LEU A 59 1.77 -8.45 -14.17
C LEU A 59 1.20 -8.74 -15.57
N GLN A 60 1.14 -10.01 -15.99
CA GLN A 60 0.67 -10.41 -17.32
C GLN A 60 -0.72 -9.85 -17.69
N PRO A 61 -1.77 -9.95 -16.86
CA PRO A 61 -3.07 -9.35 -17.19
C PRO A 61 -3.02 -7.83 -17.35
N GLU A 62 -2.19 -7.13 -16.59
CA GLU A 62 -2.02 -5.67 -16.73
C GLU A 62 -1.32 -5.31 -18.04
N ILE A 63 -0.30 -6.08 -18.42
CA ILE A 63 0.41 -5.98 -19.70
C ILE A 63 -0.58 -6.19 -20.85
N GLU A 64 -1.43 -7.21 -20.79
CA GLU A 64 -2.44 -7.51 -21.80
C GLU A 64 -3.49 -6.40 -21.91
N ALA A 65 -3.98 -5.90 -20.77
CA ALA A 65 -4.92 -4.77 -20.75
C ALA A 65 -4.31 -3.51 -21.39
N ASN A 66 -3.05 -3.20 -21.08
CA ASN A 66 -2.33 -2.08 -21.68
C ASN A 66 -2.07 -2.29 -23.18
N ALA A 67 -1.71 -3.51 -23.59
CA ALA A 67 -1.54 -3.87 -25.01
C ALA A 67 -2.85 -3.68 -25.79
N HIS A 68 -3.99 -4.10 -25.24
CA HIS A 68 -5.31 -3.87 -25.84
C HIS A 68 -5.64 -2.39 -26.00
N ARG A 69 -5.31 -1.56 -25.00
CA ARG A 69 -5.51 -0.10 -25.06
C ARG A 69 -4.65 0.53 -26.17
N ILE A 70 -3.38 0.16 -26.25
CA ILE A 70 -2.47 0.62 -27.31
C ILE A 70 -2.98 0.18 -28.69
N ALA A 71 -3.43 -1.08 -28.83
CA ALA A 71 -3.96 -1.59 -30.09
C ALA A 71 -5.21 -0.84 -30.53
N ARG A 72 -6.13 -0.52 -29.61
CA ARG A 72 -7.29 0.32 -29.88
C ARG A 72 -6.87 1.71 -30.36
N GLU A 73 -5.94 2.36 -29.64
CA GLU A 73 -5.46 3.69 -29.99
C GLU A 73 -4.80 3.72 -31.38
N LYS A 74 -4.05 2.67 -31.75
CA LYS A 74 -3.50 2.52 -33.12
C LYS A 74 -4.59 2.53 -34.18
N VAL A 75 -5.68 1.79 -33.97
CA VAL A 75 -6.79 1.73 -34.92
C VAL A 75 -7.53 3.07 -34.98
N GLU A 76 -7.75 3.73 -33.85
CA GLU A 76 -8.38 5.06 -33.79
C GLU A 76 -7.54 6.12 -34.51
N THR A 77 -6.22 6.11 -34.29
CA THR A 77 -5.25 7.00 -34.96
C THR A 77 -5.26 6.76 -36.48
N ALA A 78 -5.25 5.50 -36.92
CA ALA A 78 -5.33 5.16 -38.35
C ALA A 78 -6.66 5.60 -38.99
N ARG A 79 -7.78 5.47 -38.26
CA ARG A 79 -9.08 5.99 -38.72
C ARG A 79 -9.06 7.51 -38.84
N LEU A 80 -8.46 8.21 -37.88
CA LEU A 80 -8.35 9.66 -37.89
C LEU A 80 -7.47 10.16 -39.04
N ALA A 81 -6.34 9.48 -39.30
CA ALA A 81 -5.48 9.74 -40.46
C ALA A 81 -6.24 9.60 -41.78
N LYS A 82 -7.04 8.53 -41.93
CA LYS A 82 -7.90 8.35 -43.10
C LYS A 82 -8.95 9.45 -43.24
N GLN A 83 -9.58 9.88 -42.14
CA GLN A 83 -10.54 10.98 -42.17
C GLN A 83 -9.90 12.31 -42.58
N LEU A 84 -8.66 12.55 -42.15
CA LEU A 84 -7.89 13.72 -42.56
C LEU A 84 -7.61 13.67 -44.06
N ASP A 85 -7.11 12.56 -44.59
CA ASP A 85 -6.83 12.36 -46.02
C ASP A 85 -8.09 12.57 -46.89
N ASP A 86 -9.22 11.96 -46.49
CA ASP A 86 -10.52 12.17 -47.16
C ASP A 86 -10.95 13.65 -47.15
N THR A 87 -10.69 14.36 -46.06
CA THR A 87 -11.01 15.79 -45.91
C THR A 87 -10.10 16.65 -46.77
N GLU A 88 -8.81 16.35 -46.82
CA GLU A 88 -7.81 17.04 -47.65
C GLU A 88 -8.09 16.84 -49.15
N SER A 89 -8.45 15.62 -49.57
CA SER A 89 -8.89 15.34 -50.95
C SER A 89 -10.12 16.15 -51.34
N ARG A 90 -11.11 16.27 -50.45
CA ARG A 90 -12.29 17.13 -50.66
C ARG A 90 -11.95 18.61 -50.68
N LEU A 91 -10.97 19.05 -49.88
CA LEU A 91 -10.46 20.41 -49.90
C LEU A 91 -9.78 20.74 -51.22
N ALA A 92 -8.95 19.84 -51.75
CA ALA A 92 -8.27 20.00 -53.03
C ALA A 92 -9.29 20.18 -54.18
N LYS A 93 -10.30 19.31 -54.25
CA LYS A 93 -11.42 19.43 -55.22
C LYS A 93 -12.20 20.72 -55.05
N SER A 94 -12.51 21.10 -53.80
CA SER A 94 -13.20 22.35 -53.53
C SER A 94 -12.37 23.56 -53.96
N LYS A 95 -11.05 23.52 -53.83
CA LYS A 95 -10.14 24.59 -54.24
C LYS A 95 -10.11 24.72 -55.77
N SER A 96 -10.01 23.61 -56.50
CA SER A 96 -10.05 23.62 -57.97
C SER A 96 -11.38 24.15 -58.50
N ASP A 97 -12.50 23.76 -57.90
CA ASP A 97 -13.82 24.26 -58.30
C ASP A 97 -13.95 25.77 -58.07
N ILE A 98 -13.45 26.27 -56.93
CA ILE A 98 -13.45 27.70 -56.61
C ILE A 98 -12.58 28.47 -57.59
N ALA A 99 -11.37 27.97 -57.90
CA ALA A 99 -10.46 28.59 -58.86
C ALA A 99 -11.10 28.67 -60.25
N ARG A 100 -11.69 27.57 -60.73
CA ARG A 100 -12.40 27.56 -62.01
C ARG A 100 -13.51 28.60 -62.08
N LEU A 101 -14.40 28.64 -61.09
CA LEU A 101 -15.51 29.61 -61.07
C LEU A 101 -15.01 31.05 -60.98
N HIS A 102 -13.92 31.27 -60.25
CA HIS A 102 -13.27 32.57 -60.14
C HIS A 102 -12.69 33.02 -61.48
N ASP A 103 -11.94 32.15 -62.16
CA ASP A 103 -11.30 32.44 -63.44
C ASP A 103 -12.33 32.64 -64.56
N ASP A 104 -13.41 31.87 -64.55
CA ASP A 104 -14.53 32.05 -65.48
C ASP A 104 -15.18 33.44 -65.25
N LEU A 105 -15.41 33.85 -64.00
CA LEU A 105 -15.95 35.18 -63.67
C LEU A 105 -15.03 36.33 -64.09
N GLN A 106 -13.72 36.12 -64.19
CA GLN A 106 -12.79 37.15 -64.68
C GLN A 106 -12.91 37.42 -66.18
N GLN A 107 -13.44 36.45 -66.95
CA GLN A 107 -13.63 36.59 -68.40
C GLN A 107 -14.87 37.42 -68.77
N ASP A 108 -15.65 37.87 -67.78
CA ASP A 108 -16.84 38.73 -67.90
C ASP A 108 -17.85 38.27 -68.97
N SER A 109 -18.15 36.96 -68.98
CA SER A 109 -19.18 36.39 -69.86
C SER A 109 -20.59 36.77 -69.39
N VAL A 110 -21.49 36.96 -70.34
CA VAL A 110 -22.93 37.23 -70.10
C VAL A 110 -23.62 35.98 -69.52
N VAL A 111 -23.18 34.78 -69.93
CA VAL A 111 -23.79 33.50 -69.52
C VAL A 111 -22.70 32.47 -69.21
N TYR A 112 -22.89 31.73 -68.13
CA TYR A 112 -21.98 30.66 -67.69
C TYR A 112 -22.68 29.31 -67.77
N ALA A 113 -22.03 28.31 -68.37
CA ALA A 113 -22.61 26.97 -68.54
C ALA A 113 -21.87 25.93 -67.69
N TYR A 114 -22.58 25.30 -66.75
CA TYR A 114 -22.04 24.24 -65.91
C TYR A 114 -23.02 23.06 -65.87
N GLY A 115 -22.52 21.83 -66.10
CA GLY A 115 -23.34 20.61 -65.98
C GLY A 115 -24.61 20.62 -66.84
N GLY A 116 -24.57 21.23 -68.04
CA GLY A 116 -25.71 21.34 -68.94
C GLY A 116 -26.76 22.40 -68.56
N ARG A 117 -26.48 23.25 -67.57
CA ARG A 117 -27.35 24.37 -67.15
C ARG A 117 -26.63 25.69 -67.30
N THR A 118 -27.38 26.74 -67.62
CA THR A 118 -26.87 28.11 -67.75
C THR A 118 -27.18 28.93 -66.50
N TYR A 119 -26.25 29.82 -66.15
CA TYR A 119 -26.29 30.65 -64.96
C TYR A 119 -25.87 32.07 -65.28
N THR A 120 -26.38 33.03 -64.50
CA THR A 120 -25.99 34.44 -64.59
C THR A 120 -24.74 34.73 -63.74
N SER A 121 -24.01 35.80 -64.05
CA SER A 121 -22.85 36.24 -63.26
C SER A 121 -23.17 36.39 -61.75
N ALA A 122 -24.34 36.96 -61.43
CA ALA A 122 -24.80 37.12 -60.05
C ALA A 122 -24.98 35.78 -59.33
N GLN A 123 -25.57 34.78 -60.01
CA GLN A 123 -25.74 33.43 -59.46
C GLN A 123 -24.39 32.74 -59.22
N VAL A 124 -23.46 32.85 -60.17
CA VAL A 124 -22.12 32.27 -60.06
C VAL A 124 -21.34 32.92 -58.92
N LYS A 125 -21.40 34.25 -58.78
CA LYS A 125 -20.75 34.98 -57.68
C LYS A 125 -21.30 34.60 -56.30
N ALA A 126 -22.61 34.39 -56.21
CA ALA A 126 -23.25 33.91 -54.98
C ALA A 126 -22.80 32.47 -54.63
N ASP A 127 -22.77 31.57 -55.61
CA ASP A 127 -22.28 30.20 -55.41
C ASP A 127 -20.80 30.17 -55.02
N LEU A 128 -19.96 30.96 -55.70
CA LEU A 128 -18.53 31.11 -55.38
C LEU A 128 -18.33 31.54 -53.92
N THR A 129 -19.09 32.55 -53.46
CA THR A 129 -19.04 33.03 -52.07
C THR A 129 -19.41 31.91 -51.08
N ASN A 130 -20.47 31.16 -51.38
CA ASN A 130 -20.90 30.04 -50.52
C ASN A 130 -19.90 28.89 -50.51
N ARG A 131 -19.27 28.59 -51.65
CA ARG A 131 -18.20 27.59 -51.76
C ARG A 131 -16.96 28.01 -51.00
N ALA A 132 -16.54 29.26 -51.11
CA ALA A 132 -15.40 29.82 -50.39
C ALA A 132 -15.62 29.72 -48.87
N LYS A 133 -16.80 30.11 -48.37
CA LYS A 133 -17.17 29.95 -46.94
C LYS A 133 -17.08 28.49 -46.50
N ARG A 134 -17.68 27.56 -47.25
CA ARG A 134 -17.60 26.12 -46.97
C ARG A 134 -16.17 25.59 -47.00
N HIS A 135 -15.34 26.06 -47.93
CA HIS A 135 -13.94 25.68 -48.04
C HIS A 135 -13.17 26.11 -46.79
N GLN A 136 -13.33 27.36 -46.36
CA GLN A 136 -12.72 27.89 -45.15
C GLN A 136 -13.13 27.08 -43.90
N THR A 137 -14.42 26.74 -43.77
CA THR A 137 -14.89 25.90 -42.66
C THR A 137 -14.24 24.52 -42.68
N ARG A 138 -14.16 23.87 -43.86
CA ARG A 138 -13.50 22.56 -44.00
C ARG A 138 -12.01 22.62 -43.74
N GLN A 139 -11.36 23.72 -44.12
CA GLN A 139 -9.94 23.93 -43.87
C GLN A 139 -9.69 23.99 -42.35
N ALA A 140 -10.49 24.78 -41.63
CA ALA A 140 -10.43 24.80 -40.17
C ALA A 140 -10.71 23.42 -39.54
N THR A 141 -11.62 22.62 -40.11
CA THR A 141 -11.83 21.23 -39.67
C THR A 141 -10.62 20.35 -39.93
N ALA A 142 -10.00 20.41 -41.12
CA ALA A 142 -8.80 19.64 -41.44
C ALA A 142 -7.63 20.00 -40.53
N ASP A 143 -7.46 21.29 -40.22
CA ASP A 143 -6.40 21.75 -39.31
C ASP A 143 -6.60 21.20 -37.89
N LYS A 144 -7.85 21.18 -37.40
CA LYS A 144 -8.19 20.54 -36.11
C LYS A 144 -7.94 19.04 -36.14
N LEU A 145 -8.33 18.35 -37.21
CA LEU A 145 -8.06 16.91 -37.37
C LEU A 145 -6.56 16.62 -37.37
N ARG A 146 -5.76 17.46 -38.05
CA ARG A 146 -4.29 17.34 -38.07
C ARG A 146 -3.68 17.53 -36.69
N GLN A 147 -4.14 18.53 -35.92
CA GLN A 147 -3.71 18.74 -34.53
C GLN A 147 -4.09 17.56 -33.61
N MET A 148 -5.30 17.03 -33.77
CA MET A 148 -5.74 15.86 -33.02
C MET A 148 -4.92 14.61 -33.38
N LEU A 149 -4.59 14.43 -34.66
CA LEU A 149 -3.78 13.33 -35.13
C LEU A 149 -2.38 13.39 -34.54
N SER A 150 -1.70 14.53 -34.63
CA SER A 150 -0.35 14.68 -34.08
C SER A 150 -0.30 14.48 -32.56
N ALA A 151 -1.31 14.97 -31.83
CA ALA A 151 -1.41 14.75 -30.39
C ALA A 151 -1.61 13.28 -30.04
N ARG A 152 -2.46 12.55 -30.80
CA ARG A 152 -2.68 11.11 -30.59
C ARG A 152 -1.48 10.28 -30.97
N GLU A 153 -0.79 10.60 -32.06
CA GLU A 153 0.46 9.94 -32.47
C GLU A 153 1.54 10.10 -31.40
N ALA A 154 1.72 11.30 -30.85
CA ALA A 154 2.66 11.55 -29.76
C ALA A 154 2.29 10.76 -28.48
N SER A 155 1.01 10.75 -28.11
CA SER A 155 0.51 9.98 -26.96
C SER A 155 0.70 8.47 -27.16
N LEU A 156 0.41 7.97 -28.36
CA LEU A 156 0.60 6.57 -28.74
C LEU A 156 2.08 6.18 -28.66
N GLN A 157 2.98 7.00 -29.19
CA GLN A 157 4.42 6.77 -29.11
C GLN A 157 4.89 6.72 -27.65
N ALA A 158 4.45 7.66 -26.81
CA ALA A 158 4.78 7.67 -25.39
C ALA A 158 4.24 6.43 -24.65
N ALA A 159 3.05 5.96 -25.01
CA ALA A 159 2.47 4.74 -24.45
C ALA A 159 3.25 3.49 -24.87
N GLN A 160 3.73 3.43 -26.12
CA GLN A 160 4.58 2.34 -26.60
C GLN A 160 5.92 2.31 -25.87
N GLN A 161 6.57 3.47 -25.68
CA GLN A 161 7.82 3.56 -24.93
C GLN A 161 7.66 3.10 -23.47
N GLN A 162 6.56 3.49 -22.82
CA GLN A 162 6.24 3.04 -21.45
C GLN A 162 5.99 1.53 -21.39
N MET A 163 5.29 0.97 -22.39
CA MET A 163 5.08 -0.48 -22.51
C MET A 163 6.41 -1.23 -22.66
N ASP A 164 7.31 -0.74 -23.52
CA ASP A 164 8.63 -1.35 -23.71
C ASP A 164 9.48 -1.27 -22.43
N ALA A 165 9.45 -0.13 -21.74
CA ALA A 165 10.10 0.02 -20.44
C ALA A 165 9.56 -0.97 -19.39
N MET A 166 8.24 -1.14 -19.32
CA MET A 166 7.59 -2.10 -18.42
C MET A 166 7.97 -3.55 -18.75
N LEU A 167 8.01 -3.93 -20.03
CA LEU A 167 8.43 -5.27 -20.46
C LEU A 167 9.90 -5.54 -20.17
N ASN A 168 10.76 -4.54 -20.33
CA ASN A 168 12.17 -4.62 -19.94
C ASN A 168 12.31 -4.80 -18.42
N ALA A 169 11.60 -4.00 -17.63
CA ALA A 169 11.61 -4.10 -16.17
C ALA A 169 11.13 -5.47 -15.69
N ARG A 170 10.06 -6.01 -16.30
CA ARG A 170 9.59 -7.36 -16.01
C ARG A 170 10.69 -8.42 -16.26
N ARG A 171 11.33 -8.40 -17.44
CA ARG A 171 12.42 -9.34 -17.76
C ARG A 171 13.60 -9.21 -16.79
N GLN A 172 13.92 -7.99 -16.39
CA GLN A 172 14.98 -7.73 -15.41
C GLN A 172 14.64 -8.37 -14.04
N LEU A 173 13.40 -8.21 -13.57
CA LEU A 173 12.93 -8.83 -12.33
C LEU A 173 12.96 -10.36 -12.41
N GLU A 174 12.62 -10.96 -13.57
CA GLU A 174 12.71 -12.41 -13.79
C GLU A 174 14.16 -12.91 -13.60
N VAL A 175 15.13 -12.24 -14.22
CA VAL A 175 16.57 -12.56 -14.08
C VAL A 175 17.06 -12.37 -12.64
N GLU A 176 16.61 -11.32 -11.96
CA GLU A 176 16.98 -11.07 -10.57
C GLU A 176 16.47 -12.16 -9.63
N VAL A 177 15.22 -12.60 -9.81
CA VAL A 177 14.66 -13.73 -9.04
C VAL A 177 15.43 -15.02 -9.29
N GLU A 178 15.83 -15.29 -10.54
CA GLU A 178 16.64 -16.46 -10.88
C GLU A 178 18.03 -16.42 -10.23
N ASN A 179 18.71 -15.27 -10.26
CA ASN A 179 19.98 -15.07 -9.59
C ASN A 179 19.87 -15.25 -8.07
N LEU A 180 18.83 -14.68 -7.44
CA LEU A 180 18.58 -14.85 -6.00
C LEU A 180 18.31 -16.31 -5.64
N GLN A 181 17.54 -17.03 -6.47
CA GLN A 181 17.32 -18.47 -6.28
C GLN A 181 18.62 -19.29 -6.38
N ALA A 182 19.50 -18.95 -7.31
CA ALA A 182 20.80 -19.60 -7.45
C ALA A 182 21.68 -19.36 -6.22
N ARG A 183 21.72 -18.11 -5.72
CA ARG A 183 22.46 -17.75 -4.48
C ARG A 183 21.93 -18.50 -3.26
N MET A 184 20.62 -18.57 -3.09
CA MET A 184 19.98 -19.32 -2.01
C MET A 184 20.33 -20.82 -2.10
N SER A 185 20.31 -21.39 -3.30
CA SER A 185 20.65 -22.80 -3.52
C SER A 185 22.13 -23.08 -3.19
N ALA A 186 23.05 -22.19 -3.58
CA ALA A 186 24.46 -22.27 -3.22
C ALA A 186 24.67 -22.16 -1.70
N LEU A 187 23.96 -21.25 -1.03
CA LEU A 187 23.99 -21.11 0.42
C LEU A 187 23.49 -22.38 1.13
N ARG A 188 22.43 -23.01 0.62
CA ARG A 188 21.93 -24.27 1.17
C ARG A 188 22.93 -25.41 1.03
N VAL A 189 23.58 -25.54 -0.12
CA VAL A 189 24.67 -26.51 -0.33
C VAL A 189 25.83 -26.23 0.63
N ALA A 190 26.20 -24.97 0.80
CA ALA A 190 27.24 -24.58 1.76
C ALA A 190 26.84 -24.94 3.20
N GLN A 191 25.60 -24.69 3.63
CA GLN A 191 25.09 -25.06 4.95
C GLN A 191 25.10 -26.57 5.20
N THR A 192 24.70 -27.37 4.20
CA THR A 192 24.77 -28.84 4.28
C THR A 192 26.21 -29.34 4.37
N ASN A 193 27.14 -28.71 3.64
CA ASN A 193 28.57 -29.05 3.73
C ASN A 193 29.23 -28.51 5.00
N SER A 194 28.74 -27.39 5.55
CA SER A 194 29.26 -26.72 6.74
C SER A 194 28.57 -27.19 8.02
N GLN A 195 27.93 -28.36 8.01
CA GLN A 195 27.57 -29.08 9.23
C GLN A 195 28.86 -29.50 9.94
N LEU A 196 29.55 -28.49 10.51
CA LEU A 196 30.37 -28.64 11.69
C LEU A 196 29.44 -29.29 12.72
N ASN A 197 29.63 -30.58 12.94
CA ASN A 197 29.06 -31.30 14.08
C ASN A 197 29.63 -30.65 15.35
N LEU A 198 29.09 -29.50 15.74
CA LEU A 198 29.32 -28.94 17.06
C LEU A 198 28.62 -29.89 18.03
N ASP A 199 29.43 -30.62 18.78
CA ASP A 199 29.00 -31.69 19.66
C ASP A 199 28.34 -31.09 20.91
N ASP A 200 27.02 -30.91 20.86
CA ASP A 200 26.20 -30.41 21.98
C ASP A 200 26.09 -31.43 23.13
N SER A 201 26.65 -32.65 22.99
CA SER A 201 26.60 -33.69 24.02
C SER A 201 27.25 -33.25 25.34
N ARG A 202 28.33 -32.46 25.28
CA ARG A 202 28.99 -31.93 26.49
C ARG A 202 28.15 -30.87 27.19
N LEU A 203 27.40 -30.08 26.42
CA LEU A 203 26.57 -29.01 26.98
C LEU A 203 25.29 -29.58 27.59
N ALA A 204 24.71 -30.63 26.99
CA ALA A 204 23.64 -31.43 27.58
C ALA A 204 24.09 -32.13 28.88
N GLN A 205 25.23 -32.84 28.85
CA GLN A 205 25.80 -33.46 30.07
C GLN A 205 26.09 -32.44 31.17
N THR A 206 26.52 -31.22 30.81
CA THR A 206 26.77 -30.16 31.80
C THR A 206 25.46 -29.66 32.43
N ARG A 207 24.36 -29.59 31.68
CA ARG A 207 23.04 -29.25 32.22
C ARG A 207 22.51 -30.34 33.16
N ASP A 208 22.61 -31.60 32.75
CA ASP A 208 22.19 -32.73 33.57
C ASP A 208 22.96 -32.77 34.90
N LEU A 209 24.28 -32.49 34.88
CA LEU A 209 25.10 -32.38 36.09
C LEU A 209 24.66 -31.22 37.00
N LEU A 210 24.31 -30.07 36.43
CA LEU A 210 23.83 -28.92 37.20
C LEU A 210 22.48 -29.22 37.86
N ASP A 211 21.57 -29.90 37.17
CA ASP A 211 20.27 -30.30 37.72
C ASP A 211 20.45 -31.35 38.85
N GLU A 212 21.40 -32.28 38.72
CA GLU A 212 21.74 -33.23 39.78
C GLU A 212 22.31 -32.51 41.02
N ILE A 213 23.17 -31.51 40.82
CA ILE A 213 23.73 -30.69 41.91
C ILE A 213 22.61 -29.91 42.61
N ALA A 214 21.71 -29.27 41.87
CA ALA A 214 20.57 -28.54 42.44
C ALA A 214 19.70 -29.47 43.30
N THR A 215 19.36 -30.65 42.77
CA THR A 215 18.59 -31.66 43.52
C THR A 215 19.29 -32.09 44.80
N ARG A 216 20.62 -32.23 44.78
CA ARG A 216 21.39 -32.60 45.97
C ARG A 216 21.39 -31.49 47.04
N ILE A 217 21.45 -30.24 46.62
CA ILE A 217 21.33 -29.08 47.53
C ILE A 217 19.95 -29.08 48.17
N ASP A 218 18.88 -29.23 47.38
CA ASP A 218 17.50 -29.27 47.89
C ASP A 218 17.30 -30.38 48.93
N VAL A 219 17.85 -31.58 48.68
CA VAL A 219 17.81 -32.69 49.66
C VAL A 219 18.60 -32.35 50.93
N GLN A 220 19.76 -31.72 50.81
CA GLN A 220 20.55 -31.31 51.97
C GLN A 220 19.83 -30.25 52.81
N GLU A 221 19.21 -29.27 52.15
CA GLU A 221 18.37 -28.24 52.80
C GLU A 221 17.20 -28.90 53.54
N GLU A 222 16.50 -29.85 52.91
CA GLU A 222 15.42 -30.59 53.55
C GLU A 222 15.93 -31.44 54.73
N THR A 223 17.07 -32.12 54.61
CA THR A 223 17.64 -32.90 55.75
C THR A 223 18.08 -32.03 56.90
N LEU A 224 18.62 -30.83 56.64
CA LEU A 224 18.95 -29.85 57.68
C LEU A 224 17.69 -29.29 58.34
N ALA A 225 16.60 -29.11 57.59
CA ALA A 225 15.30 -28.73 58.15
C ALA A 225 14.73 -29.85 59.03
N VAL A 226 14.88 -31.12 58.61
CA VAL A 226 14.40 -32.30 59.35
C VAL A 226 15.22 -32.59 60.62
N ASP A 227 16.53 -32.36 60.62
CA ASP A 227 17.40 -32.55 61.80
C ASP A 227 17.10 -31.55 62.94
N VAL A 228 16.41 -30.44 62.67
CA VAL A 228 15.98 -29.46 63.69
C VAL A 228 14.61 -29.80 64.29
N GLU A 229 13.81 -30.64 63.65
CA GLU A 229 12.41 -30.89 64.07
C GLU A 229 12.19 -32.25 64.77
N TYR A 230 13.24 -33.07 64.97
CA TYR A 230 13.07 -34.41 65.56
C TYR A 230 14.21 -34.87 66.49
N PHE A 231 14.51 -34.10 67.54
CA PHE A 231 15.06 -34.66 68.78
C PHE A 231 14.26 -34.16 69.98
N GLY A 232 13.49 -35.07 70.55
CA GLY A 232 12.71 -34.85 71.75
C GLY A 232 13.60 -34.60 72.97
N GLU A 233 13.21 -33.61 73.77
CA GLU A 233 13.73 -33.43 75.12
C GLU A 233 12.72 -34.03 76.12
N ILE A 234 13.23 -34.82 77.07
CA ILE A 234 12.45 -35.41 78.18
C ILE A 234 12.52 -34.47 79.38
N ASP A 235 11.33 -34.20 79.92
CA ASP A 235 10.96 -33.43 81.10
C ASP A 235 11.42 -34.07 82.43
N LEU A 236 12.01 -33.27 83.33
CA LEU A 236 12.10 -33.53 84.79
C LEU A 236 12.35 -32.19 85.54
N ASP A 237 11.29 -31.51 85.94
CA ASP A 237 11.09 -31.00 87.32
C ASP A 237 9.82 -30.13 87.40
N GLN A 238 8.75 -30.71 87.97
CA GLN A 238 7.63 -29.94 88.53
C GLN A 238 8.00 -29.49 89.95
N PRO A 239 7.60 -28.29 90.42
CA PRO A 239 6.19 -28.06 90.73
C PRO A 239 5.64 -26.61 90.73
N THR A 240 4.30 -26.57 90.84
CA THR A 240 3.44 -25.61 91.58
C THR A 240 2.94 -24.31 90.94
N GLU A 241 1.60 -24.26 90.91
CA GLU A 241 0.70 -23.19 91.37
C GLU A 241 0.60 -21.84 90.66
N ALA A 242 -0.64 -21.63 90.17
CA ALA A 242 -1.46 -20.43 90.32
C ALA A 242 -1.18 -19.23 89.40
N ASP A 243 -2.05 -19.11 88.38
CA ASP A 243 -2.52 -17.83 87.89
C ASP A 243 -4.07 -17.84 87.85
N LEU A 244 -4.65 -17.41 88.97
CA LEU A 244 -5.92 -16.69 88.99
C LEU A 244 -5.57 -15.20 88.98
N ASP A 245 -6.14 -14.45 88.03
CA ASP A 245 -6.43 -12.99 88.08
C ASP A 245 -5.68 -12.01 87.13
N ALA A 246 -4.58 -12.35 86.47
CA ALA A 246 -3.82 -11.34 85.68
C ALA A 246 -4.13 -11.29 84.16
N LEU A 247 -4.62 -12.38 83.55
CA LEU A 247 -4.88 -12.42 82.10
C LEU A 247 -6.07 -11.55 81.66
N VAL A 248 -6.88 -11.07 82.62
CA VAL A 248 -8.10 -10.28 82.38
C VAL A 248 -7.83 -8.76 82.46
N SER A 249 -6.65 -8.31 82.94
CA SER A 249 -6.43 -6.89 83.29
C SER A 249 -5.58 -6.05 82.32
N SER A 250 -4.88 -6.57 81.30
CA SER A 250 -4.13 -5.71 80.35
C SER A 250 -4.64 -5.69 78.90
N ILE A 251 -5.76 -6.36 78.62
CA ILE A 251 -6.63 -6.09 77.46
C ILE A 251 -7.14 -4.62 77.43
N LEU A 252 -6.86 -3.80 78.44
CA LEU A 252 -7.47 -2.47 78.60
C LEU A 252 -6.56 -1.23 78.53
N ASN A 253 -5.23 -1.30 78.39
CA ASN A 253 -4.42 -0.06 78.38
C ASN A 253 -3.33 0.00 77.28
N ASP A 254 -3.50 1.03 76.44
CA ASP A 254 -2.55 1.82 75.64
C ASP A 254 -2.00 1.32 74.29
N ASP A 255 -2.65 1.85 73.23
CA ASP A 255 -2.10 2.41 71.97
C ASP A 255 -1.08 3.56 72.28
N PRO A 256 -0.33 4.19 71.34
CA PRO A 256 -0.05 3.90 69.92
C PRO A 256 1.45 4.09 69.50
N SER A 257 1.71 3.82 68.21
CA SER A 257 2.57 4.59 67.29
C SER A 257 4.10 4.36 67.17
N VAL A 258 4.54 4.62 65.91
CA VAL A 258 5.88 5.07 65.43
C VAL A 258 6.80 3.96 64.89
N GLU A 259 6.74 3.70 63.58
CA GLU A 259 7.63 4.21 62.49
C GLU A 259 8.80 3.23 62.24
N GLU A 260 8.95 2.70 61.03
CA GLU A 260 9.56 3.32 59.84
C GLU A 260 11.08 3.13 59.81
N GLU A 261 11.60 2.98 58.59
CA GLU A 261 13.02 3.01 58.20
C GLU A 261 13.83 1.70 58.30
N LYS A 262 14.18 1.03 57.19
CA LYS A 262 15.06 1.40 56.04
C LYS A 262 16.52 0.95 56.25
N LEU A 263 17.01 0.34 55.16
CA LEU A 263 18.37 0.38 54.60
C LEU A 263 19.38 -0.70 55.02
N VAL A 264 19.47 -1.66 54.12
CA VAL A 264 20.71 -2.24 53.59
C VAL A 264 21.68 -1.13 53.13
N SER A 265 22.95 -1.28 53.48
CA SER A 265 24.14 -0.80 52.74
C SER A 265 25.15 -1.96 52.79
N ILE A 266 25.44 -2.68 51.70
CA ILE A 266 26.36 -2.38 50.57
C ILE A 266 27.81 -2.10 50.99
N GLN A 267 28.68 -3.04 50.59
CA GLN A 267 30.14 -2.94 50.30
C GLN A 267 31.10 -2.80 51.50
N LEU A 268 32.37 -3.23 51.47
CA LEU A 268 33.44 -3.39 50.43
C LEU A 268 34.45 -4.40 51.10
N ASP A 269 35.10 -5.37 50.45
CA ASP A 269 36.18 -5.33 49.44
C ASP A 269 36.35 -6.72 48.80
#